data_AF-A0A0B7N1C2-F1
#
_entry.id   AF-A0A0B7N1C2-F1
#
_cell.length_a   1.000
_cell.length_b   1.000
_cell.length_c   1.000
_cell.angle_alpha   90.00
_cell.angle_beta   90.00
_cell.angle_gamma   90.00
#
_symmetry.space_group_name_H-M   'P 1'
#
loop_
_entity.id
_entity.type
_entity.pdbx_description
1 polymer ?
#
loop_
_entity_poly.entity_id
_entity_poly.type
_entity_poly.pdbx_seq_one_letter_code
_entity_poly.pdbx_strand_id
1 'polypeptide(L)'
;MAIDPPKMTISERRATYPLQERIKIYNPDTMARKLSQLEKQPTKLVVHGVNILNKISIDSDTAMSRIKQRRETHNRVERRRRDNLNTLVNELSNLVPRSSMEKSGGEKCHRAKVLRYAIDYIQTMKEENAQLRQQLGLSTPGSPSSSPQMTSSSSAEDSDTPAHCKANNNRL
;
A
#
# COMPACT_ATOMS: atom_id res chain seq x y z
N MET A 1 40.45 -16.86 -41.53
CA MET A 1 39.17 -16.38 -40.98
C MET A 1 38.10 -17.38 -41.38
N ALA A 2 37.59 -18.17 -40.44
CA ALA A 2 36.50 -19.11 -40.71
C ALA A 2 35.19 -18.32 -40.72
N ILE A 3 34.51 -18.28 -41.86
CA ILE A 3 33.24 -17.58 -42.03
C ILE A 3 32.16 -18.52 -41.49
N ASP A 4 31.56 -18.19 -40.34
CA ASP A 4 30.42 -18.93 -39.82
C ASP A 4 29.27 -18.92 -40.84
N PRO A 5 28.65 -20.07 -41.15
CA PRO A 5 27.55 -20.11 -42.10
C PRO A 5 26.36 -19.31 -41.56
N PRO A 6 25.60 -18.62 -42.43
CA PRO A 6 24.48 -17.79 -42.02
C PRO A 6 23.45 -18.61 -41.25
N LYS A 7 23.09 -18.14 -40.04
CA LYS A 7 22.06 -18.76 -39.20
C LYS A 7 20.67 -18.51 -39.80
N MET A 8 20.28 -19.33 -40.76
CA MET A 8 18.93 -19.29 -41.34
C MET A 8 17.88 -19.62 -40.28
N THR A 9 16.78 -18.88 -40.30
CA THR A 9 15.61 -19.18 -39.47
C THR A 9 15.00 -20.54 -39.88
N ILE A 10 14.22 -21.14 -38.98
CA ILE A 10 13.57 -22.44 -39.24
C ILE A 10 12.65 -22.34 -40.48
N SER A 11 11.97 -21.21 -40.65
CA SER A 11 11.09 -20.97 -41.80
C SER A 11 11.88 -20.87 -43.12
N GLU A 12 13.01 -20.14 -43.12
CA GLU A 12 13.87 -20.03 -44.31
C GLU A 12 14.48 -21.38 -44.69
N ARG A 13 14.95 -22.17 -43.71
CA ARG A 13 15.47 -23.52 -43.97
C ARG A 13 14.39 -24.46 -44.51
N ARG A 14 13.14 -24.29 -44.07
CA ARG A 14 12.01 -25.09 -44.59
C ARG A 14 11.66 -24.71 -46.02
N ALA A 15 11.84 -23.45 -46.41
CA ALA A 15 11.55 -22.96 -47.75
C ALA A 15 12.49 -23.53 -48.83
N THR A 16 13.68 -24.00 -48.44
CA THR A 16 14.66 -24.62 -49.34
C THR A 16 14.30 -26.03 -49.81
N TYR A 17 13.38 -26.73 -49.13
CA TYR A 17 12.94 -28.07 -49.54
C TYR A 17 11.91 -27.99 -50.69
N PRO A 18 11.87 -28.99 -51.60
CA PRO A 18 10.86 -29.06 -52.64
C PRO A 18 9.44 -29.02 -52.04
N LEU A 19 8.50 -28.39 -52.76
CA LEU A 19 7.16 -28.09 -52.24
C LEU A 19 6.44 -29.33 -51.71
N GLN A 20 6.64 -30.48 -52.35
CA GLN A 20 6.08 -31.78 -51.99
C GLN A 20 6.51 -32.26 -50.60
N GLU A 21 7.73 -31.91 -50.17
CA GLU A 21 8.25 -32.22 -48.84
C GLU A 21 7.91 -31.14 -47.81
N ARG A 22 7.63 -29.91 -48.27
CA ARG A 22 7.12 -28.82 -47.43
C ARG A 22 5.67 -29.04 -47.02
N ILE A 23 4.88 -29.62 -47.92
CA ILE A 23 3.47 -29.89 -47.69
C ILE A 23 3.34 -31.24 -47.01
N LYS A 24 3.03 -31.23 -45.71
CA LYS A 24 2.59 -32.43 -45.02
C LYS A 24 1.17 -32.76 -45.50
N ILE A 25 1.06 -33.62 -46.51
CA ILE A 25 -0.24 -34.09 -47.01
C ILE A 25 -0.88 -34.92 -45.91
N TYR A 26 -1.91 -34.35 -45.28
CA TYR A 26 -2.76 -35.09 -44.37
C TYR A 26 -3.90 -35.69 -45.17
N ASN A 27 -4.00 -37.03 -45.16
CA ASN A 27 -5.24 -37.67 -45.59
C ASN A 27 -6.36 -37.23 -44.64
N PRO A 28 -7.56 -36.88 -45.13
CA PRO A 28 -8.65 -36.36 -44.31
C PRO A 28 -8.97 -37.30 -43.13
N ASP A 29 -8.89 -38.62 -43.34
CA ASP A 29 -9.12 -39.63 -42.30
C ASP A 29 -8.04 -39.64 -41.21
N THR A 30 -6.77 -39.42 -41.57
CA THR A 30 -5.67 -39.38 -40.59
C THR A 30 -5.68 -38.06 -39.83
N MET A 31 -6.13 -36.97 -40.45
CA MET A 31 -6.35 -35.69 -39.77
C MET A 31 -7.53 -35.75 -38.82
N ALA A 32 -8.64 -36.37 -39.22
CA ALA A 32 -9.82 -36.58 -38.37
C ALA A 32 -9.49 -37.46 -37.14
N ARG A 33 -8.72 -38.54 -37.33
CA ARG A 33 -8.21 -39.34 -36.20
C ARG A 33 -7.30 -38.52 -35.28
N LYS A 34 -6.45 -37.67 -35.83
CA LYS A 34 -5.53 -36.84 -35.03
C LYS A 34 -6.27 -35.71 -34.28
N LEU A 35 -7.28 -35.11 -34.89
CA LEU A 35 -8.13 -34.10 -34.26
C LEU A 35 -8.99 -34.72 -33.16
N SER A 36 -9.60 -35.88 -33.39
CA SER A 36 -10.36 -36.61 -32.35
C SER A 36 -9.46 -37.12 -31.21
N GLN A 37 -8.19 -37.45 -31.50
CA GLN A 37 -7.20 -37.79 -30.47
C GLN A 37 -6.74 -36.56 -29.67
N LEU A 38 -6.67 -35.38 -30.29
CA LEU A 38 -6.39 -34.10 -29.64
C LEU A 38 -7.57 -33.59 -28.79
N GLU A 39 -8.82 -33.85 -29.19
CA GLU A 39 -10.01 -33.56 -28.36
C GLU A 39 -10.09 -34.45 -27.11
N LYS A 40 -9.61 -35.71 -27.19
CA LYS A 40 -9.67 -36.67 -26.08
C LYS A 40 -8.59 -36.48 -25.02
N GLN A 41 -7.58 -35.66 -25.25
CA GLN A 41 -6.50 -35.42 -24.28
C GLN A 41 -6.47 -33.95 -23.88
N PRO A 42 -6.50 -33.60 -22.58
CA PRO A 42 -6.23 -32.23 -22.16
C PRO A 42 -4.80 -31.90 -22.62
N THR A 43 -4.67 -30.91 -23.50
CA THR A 43 -3.40 -30.50 -24.11
C THR A 43 -2.48 -29.85 -23.06
N LYS A 44 -1.88 -30.69 -22.20
CA LYS A 44 -0.86 -30.29 -21.22
C LYS A 44 0.43 -29.99 -21.97
N LEU A 45 0.66 -28.73 -22.32
CA LEU A 45 1.93 -28.32 -22.91
C LEU A 45 2.97 -28.16 -21.81
N VAL A 46 3.87 -29.13 -21.72
CA VAL A 46 4.99 -29.14 -20.77
C VAL A 46 6.28 -28.82 -21.51
N VAL A 47 7.07 -27.90 -20.95
CA VAL A 47 8.42 -27.57 -21.42
C VAL A 47 9.35 -27.65 -20.22
N HIS A 48 10.44 -28.42 -20.33
CA HIS A 48 11.38 -28.68 -19.23
C HIS A 48 10.71 -29.18 -17.94
N GLY A 49 9.73 -30.07 -18.06
CA GLY A 49 8.98 -30.59 -16.89
C GLY A 49 7.96 -29.63 -16.30
N VAL A 50 7.87 -28.39 -16.78
CA VAL A 50 6.89 -27.38 -16.34
C VAL A 50 5.73 -27.29 -17.31
N ASN A 51 4.50 -27.50 -16.81
CA ASN A 51 3.29 -27.26 -17.60
C ASN A 51 3.10 -25.75 -17.81
N ILE A 52 3.37 -25.24 -19.01
CA ILE A 52 3.20 -23.82 -19.34
C ILE A 52 1.71 -23.49 -19.47
N LEU A 53 0.92 -24.45 -19.91
CA LEU A 53 -0.54 -24.33 -19.97
C LEU A 53 -1.16 -24.83 -18.68
N ASN A 54 -0.78 -24.28 -17.52
CA ASN A 54 -1.54 -24.48 -16.29
C ASN A 54 -2.92 -23.79 -16.42
N LYS A 55 -3.76 -24.32 -17.29
CA LYS A 55 -5.17 -23.99 -17.42
C LYS A 55 -5.87 -24.67 -16.26
N ILE A 56 -5.70 -24.12 -15.06
CA ILE A 56 -6.91 -23.86 -14.29
C ILE A 56 -7.78 -23.11 -15.29
N SER A 57 -8.93 -23.64 -15.70
CA SER A 57 -9.88 -22.81 -16.43
C SER A 57 -10.09 -21.60 -15.54
N ILE A 58 -9.44 -20.49 -15.92
CA ILE A 58 -9.93 -19.20 -15.52
C ILE A 58 -11.20 -19.09 -16.36
N ASP A 59 -12.25 -19.80 -15.95
CA ASP A 59 -13.59 -19.40 -16.31
C ASP A 59 -13.61 -17.94 -15.93
N SER A 60 -13.95 -17.08 -16.90
CA SER A 60 -14.09 -15.64 -16.65
C SER A 60 -14.84 -15.43 -15.33
N ASP A 61 -15.84 -16.26 -15.06
CA ASP A 61 -16.61 -16.36 -13.82
C ASP A 61 -15.80 -16.73 -12.57
N THR A 62 -14.88 -17.70 -12.62
CA THR A 62 -14.03 -18.08 -11.48
C THR A 62 -13.00 -16.98 -11.16
N ALA A 63 -12.42 -16.31 -12.16
CA ALA A 63 -11.56 -15.13 -11.91
C ALA A 63 -12.37 -13.92 -11.42
N MET A 64 -13.49 -13.63 -12.04
CA MET A 64 -14.39 -12.55 -11.62
C MET A 64 -14.88 -12.76 -10.18
N SER A 65 -15.21 -14.00 -9.80
CA SER A 65 -15.62 -14.37 -8.45
C SER A 65 -14.50 -14.11 -7.42
N ARG A 66 -13.26 -14.53 -7.71
CA ARG A 66 -12.11 -14.24 -6.83
C ARG A 66 -11.84 -12.74 -6.69
N ILE A 67 -11.96 -11.97 -7.78
CA ILE A 67 -11.80 -10.50 -7.75
C ILE A 67 -12.93 -9.86 -6.92
N LYS A 68 -14.17 -10.33 -7.09
CA LYS A 68 -15.33 -9.87 -6.33
C LYS A 68 -15.17 -10.15 -4.83
N GLN A 69 -14.73 -11.36 -4.46
CA GLN A 69 -14.48 -11.71 -3.06
C GLN A 69 -13.39 -10.85 -2.41
N ARG A 70 -12.32 -10.52 -3.15
CA ARG A 70 -11.29 -9.58 -2.68
C ARG A 70 -11.87 -8.18 -2.45
N ARG A 71 -12.68 -7.69 -3.39
CA ARG A 71 -13.37 -6.39 -3.26
C ARG A 71 -14.34 -6.36 -2.09
N GLU A 72 -15.13 -7.42 -1.90
CA GLU A 72 -16.07 -7.53 -0.77
C GLU A 72 -15.36 -7.54 0.57
N THR A 73 -14.27 -8.29 0.68
CA THR A 73 -13.44 -8.33 1.89
C THR A 73 -12.87 -6.96 2.21
N HIS A 74 -12.31 -6.28 1.20
CA HIS A 74 -11.81 -4.92 1.33
C HIS A 74 -12.92 -3.94 1.77
N ASN A 75 -14.08 -3.99 1.11
CA ASN A 75 -15.23 -3.13 1.43
C ASN A 75 -15.75 -3.35 2.86
N ARG A 76 -15.75 -4.60 3.34
CA ARG A 76 -16.13 -4.93 4.70
C ARG A 76 -15.16 -4.34 5.72
N VAL A 77 -13.86 -4.44 5.46
CA VAL A 77 -12.82 -3.86 6.34
C VAL A 77 -12.96 -2.33 6.38
N GLU A 78 -13.09 -1.69 5.22
CA GLU A 78 -13.22 -0.24 5.16
C GLU A 78 -14.52 0.24 5.81
N ARG A 79 -15.62 -0.50 5.67
CA ARG A 79 -16.86 -0.19 6.38
C ARG A 79 -16.65 -0.22 7.90
N ARG A 80 -16.05 -1.28 8.44
CA ARG A 80 -15.72 -1.36 9.88
C ARG A 80 -14.81 -0.22 10.33
N ARG A 81 -13.82 0.16 9.53
CA ARG A 81 -12.94 1.30 9.82
C ARG A 81 -13.73 2.61 9.90
N ARG A 82 -14.64 2.84 8.95
CA ARG A 82 -15.51 4.02 8.94
C ARG A 82 -16.47 4.03 10.13
N ASP A 83 -17.05 2.88 10.46
CA ASP A 83 -17.97 2.76 11.59
C ASP A 83 -17.25 3.06 12.91
N ASN A 84 -16.04 2.53 13.12
CA ASN A 84 -15.21 2.85 14.28
C ASN A 84 -14.91 4.36 14.35
N LEU A 85 -14.47 4.97 13.25
CA LEU A 85 -14.20 6.41 13.21
C LEU A 85 -15.46 7.23 13.53
N ASN A 86 -16.62 6.82 13.03
CA ASN A 86 -17.89 7.48 13.33
C ASN A 86 -18.26 7.35 14.80
N THR A 87 -18.06 6.17 15.40
CA THR A 87 -18.27 5.96 16.85
C THR A 87 -17.39 6.90 17.66
N LEU A 88 -16.09 6.98 17.36
CA LEU A 88 -15.17 7.89 18.07
C LEU A 88 -15.58 9.36 17.96
N VAL A 89 -16.02 9.80 16.78
CA VAL A 89 -16.51 11.18 16.59
C VAL A 89 -17.81 11.42 17.36
N ASN A 90 -18.71 10.45 17.41
CA ASN A 90 -19.96 10.55 18.17
C ASN A 90 -19.70 10.58 19.68
N GLU A 91 -18.79 9.74 20.18
CA GLU A 91 -18.36 9.77 21.58
C GLU A 91 -17.78 11.14 21.94
N LEU A 92 -16.88 11.66 21.11
CA LEU A 92 -16.31 12.99 21.29
C LEU A 92 -17.39 14.08 21.30
N SER A 93 -18.38 13.98 20.42
CA SER A 93 -19.49 14.93 20.36
C SER A 93 -20.32 14.97 21.64
N ASN A 94 -20.41 13.85 22.36
CA ASN A 94 -21.14 13.76 23.63
C ASN A 94 -20.35 14.32 24.82
N LEU A 95 -19.01 14.23 24.78
CA LEU A 95 -18.12 14.76 25.83
C LEU A 95 -17.97 16.28 25.78
N VAL A 96 -18.13 16.86 24.59
CA VAL A 96 -18.02 18.31 24.38
C VAL A 96 -19.31 19.01 24.81
N PRO A 97 -19.24 20.17 25.51
CA PRO A 97 -20.42 20.91 25.94
C PRO A 97 -21.39 21.26 24.80
N ARG A 98 -22.65 20.87 24.96
CA ARG A 98 -23.71 20.94 23.93
C ARG A 98 -24.11 22.37 23.52
N SER A 99 -23.87 23.37 24.37
CA SER A 99 -24.21 24.78 24.13
C SER A 99 -23.55 25.38 22.88
N SER A 100 -22.49 24.74 22.38
CA SER A 100 -21.80 25.12 21.15
C SER A 100 -22.36 24.46 19.87
N MET A 101 -23.16 23.40 19.99
CA MET A 101 -23.59 22.56 18.87
C MET A 101 -25.01 22.88 18.36
N GLU A 102 -25.87 23.40 19.23
CA GLU A 102 -27.31 23.57 18.96
C GLU A 102 -27.64 24.65 17.90
N LYS A 103 -26.73 25.59 17.62
CA LYS A 103 -27.00 26.75 16.75
C LYS A 103 -26.95 26.49 15.23
N SER A 104 -26.67 25.26 14.78
CA SER A 104 -26.41 25.03 13.35
C SER A 104 -26.97 23.69 12.91
N GLY A 105 -28.17 23.70 12.35
CA GLY A 105 -28.89 22.51 11.92
C GLY A 105 -28.16 21.66 10.88
N GLY A 106 -28.34 20.33 11.00
CA GLY A 106 -28.03 19.34 9.98
C GLY A 106 -26.99 18.30 10.39
N GLU A 107 -27.39 17.02 10.38
CA GLU A 107 -26.62 15.81 10.76
C GLU A 107 -25.27 15.62 10.05
N LYS A 108 -24.97 16.41 9.02
CA LYS A 108 -23.74 16.33 8.22
C LYS A 108 -22.72 17.43 8.57
N CYS A 109 -23.10 18.44 9.35
CA CYS A 109 -22.30 19.63 9.67
C CYS A 109 -21.24 19.42 10.76
N HIS A 110 -21.31 18.33 11.53
CA HIS A 110 -20.68 18.33 12.86
C HIS A 110 -19.31 17.69 13.01
N ARG A 111 -18.70 16.99 12.02
CA ARG A 111 -17.37 16.37 12.25
C ARG A 111 -16.26 17.38 12.51
N ALA A 112 -16.08 18.36 11.61
CA ALA A 112 -15.06 19.39 11.77
C ALA A 112 -15.33 20.30 12.98
N LYS A 113 -16.61 20.63 13.21
CA LYS A 113 -17.03 21.45 14.36
C LYS A 113 -16.81 20.73 15.70
N VAL A 114 -17.17 19.44 15.81
CA VAL A 114 -16.89 18.61 17.00
C VAL A 114 -15.40 18.59 17.30
N LEU A 115 -14.55 18.44 16.28
CA LEU A 115 -13.10 18.48 16.48
C LEU A 115 -12.61 19.85 16.96
N ARG A 116 -13.14 20.95 16.43
CA ARG A 116 -12.82 22.30 16.88
C ARG A 116 -13.23 22.52 18.34
N TYR A 117 -14.47 22.23 18.67
CA TYR A 117 -14.98 22.40 20.04
C TYR A 117 -14.30 21.48 21.04
N ALA A 118 -13.89 20.28 20.63
CA ALA A 118 -13.08 19.40 21.46
C ALA A 118 -11.71 20.02 21.79
N ILE A 119 -11.05 20.64 20.81
CA ILE A 119 -9.78 21.32 21.04
C ILE A 119 -9.97 22.48 22.02
N ASP A 120 -10.97 23.34 21.77
CA ASP A 120 -11.25 24.49 22.62
C ASP A 120 -11.57 24.04 24.06
N TYR A 121 -12.42 23.02 24.22
CA TYR A 121 -12.78 22.46 25.53
C TYR A 121 -11.57 21.87 26.27
N ILE A 122 -10.66 21.17 25.58
CA ILE A 122 -9.44 20.67 26.21
C ILE A 122 -8.56 21.84 26.67
N GLN A 123 -8.47 22.92 25.89
CA GLN A 123 -7.70 24.11 26.28
C GLN A 123 -8.28 24.77 27.53
N THR A 124 -9.60 24.98 27.58
CA THR A 124 -10.26 25.57 28.75
C THR A 124 -10.10 24.68 29.99
N MET A 125 -10.30 23.37 29.85
CA MET A 125 -10.10 22.41 30.95
C MET A 125 -8.65 22.41 31.47
N LYS A 126 -7.65 22.56 30.59
CA LYS A 126 -6.25 22.67 31.01
C LYS A 126 -5.98 23.96 31.79
N GLU A 127 -6.55 25.08 31.36
CA GLU A 127 -6.41 26.36 32.05
C GLU A 127 -7.09 26.34 33.43
N GLU A 128 -8.33 25.86 33.51
CA GLU A 128 -9.05 25.69 34.77
C GLU A 128 -8.30 24.76 35.74
N ASN A 129 -7.75 23.65 35.25
CA ASN A 129 -6.96 22.73 36.07
C ASN A 129 -5.67 23.40 36.59
N ALA A 130 -5.02 24.23 35.77
CA ALA A 130 -3.85 24.99 36.19
C ALA A 130 -4.19 26.01 37.29
N GLN A 131 -5.31 26.73 37.13
CA GLN A 131 -5.80 27.68 38.14
C GLN A 131 -6.15 26.98 39.45
N LEU A 132 -6.86 25.85 39.40
CA LEU A 132 -7.20 25.05 40.59
C LEU A 132 -5.94 24.50 41.28
N ARG A 133 -4.95 24.05 40.51
CA ARG A 133 -3.66 23.60 41.05
C ARG A 133 -2.90 24.72 41.75
N GLN A 134 -2.91 25.93 41.19
CA GLN A 134 -2.34 27.11 41.82
C GLN A 134 -3.04 27.44 43.15
N GLN A 135 -4.37 27.37 43.19
CA GLN A 135 -5.15 27.59 44.41
C GLN A 135 -4.87 26.54 45.49
N LEU A 136 -4.59 25.29 45.09
CA LEU A 136 -4.28 24.18 45.98
C LEU A 136 -2.77 24.08 46.33
N GLY A 137 -1.93 25.02 45.84
CA GLY A 137 -0.49 25.02 46.10
C GLY A 137 0.28 23.86 45.46
N LEU A 138 -0.30 23.18 44.47
CA LEU A 138 0.31 22.06 43.76
C LEU A 138 0.99 22.56 42.49
N SER A 139 2.31 22.34 42.36
CA SER A 139 3.05 22.74 41.15
C SER A 139 2.54 21.99 39.91
N THR A 140 2.39 22.71 38.80
CA THR A 140 1.97 22.15 37.52
C THR A 140 3.13 21.37 36.89
N PRO A 141 2.99 20.06 36.59
CA PRO A 141 4.00 19.35 35.83
C PRO A 141 3.83 19.70 34.35
N GLY A 142 4.66 20.59 33.80
CA GLY A 142 4.81 20.71 32.35
C GLY A 142 4.86 22.08 31.67
N SER A 143 5.14 23.19 32.38
CA SER A 143 5.57 24.43 31.70
C SER A 143 7.07 24.65 31.87
N PRO A 144 7.84 24.88 30.79
CA PRO A 144 9.23 25.31 30.88
C PRO A 144 9.22 26.69 31.52
N SER A 145 9.94 26.78 32.63
CA SER A 145 10.24 28.03 33.34
C SER A 145 10.78 29.08 32.37
N SER A 146 9.97 30.09 32.08
CA SER A 146 10.45 31.41 31.67
C SER A 146 10.76 32.18 32.94
N SER A 147 12.03 32.26 33.32
CA SER A 147 12.52 33.33 34.20
C SER A 147 13.92 33.77 33.74
N PRO A 148 14.19 35.08 33.68
CA PRO A 148 15.36 35.63 33.00
C PRO A 148 16.55 35.69 33.96
N GLN A 149 17.65 35.00 33.63
CA GLN A 149 18.95 35.27 34.26
C GLN A 149 19.72 36.29 33.42
N MET A 150 19.71 37.52 33.93
CA MET A 150 20.71 38.55 33.65
C MET A 150 21.92 38.27 34.55
N THR A 151 23.02 37.76 33.99
CA THR A 151 24.38 38.04 34.49
C THR A 151 25.36 38.02 33.33
N SER A 152 26.07 39.12 33.18
CA SER A 152 27.06 39.49 32.19
C SER A 152 28.44 38.85 32.39
N SER A 153 29.20 38.77 31.27
CA SER A 153 30.68 38.78 31.12
C SER A 153 31.45 37.57 31.69
N SER A 154 32.51 37.01 31.08
CA SER A 154 33.58 37.56 30.22
C SER A 154 34.44 36.45 29.56
N SER A 155 35.08 36.80 28.43
CA SER A 155 36.43 36.37 27.98
C SER A 155 36.66 35.00 27.30
N ALA A 156 36.80 35.08 25.97
CA ALA A 156 38.00 34.81 25.15
C ALA A 156 38.83 33.51 25.27
N GLU A 157 39.46 33.22 24.12
CA GLU A 157 40.53 32.26 23.79
C GLU A 157 40.08 30.84 23.39
N ASP A 158 40.74 30.10 22.50
CA ASP A 158 41.32 30.29 21.16
C ASP A 158 41.68 28.86 20.70
N SER A 159 41.79 28.63 19.38
CA SER A 159 42.62 27.63 18.69
C SER A 159 42.21 26.13 18.59
N ASP A 160 42.27 25.70 17.32
CA ASP A 160 42.81 24.45 16.78
C ASP A 160 41.98 23.16 16.66
N THR A 161 41.39 22.99 15.47
CA THR A 161 41.34 21.73 14.70
C THR A 161 42.76 21.26 14.32
N PRO A 162 43.08 19.94 14.21
CA PRO A 162 42.71 19.21 12.99
C PRO A 162 42.52 17.67 13.09
N ALA A 163 41.66 17.20 12.16
CA ALA A 163 41.80 16.01 11.30
C ALA A 163 41.74 14.55 11.82
N HIS A 164 40.91 13.80 11.08
CA HIS A 164 41.13 12.44 10.52
C HIS A 164 40.72 11.20 11.35
N CYS A 165 39.67 10.50 10.90
CA CYS A 165 39.82 9.30 10.05
C CYS A 165 38.46 8.75 9.60
N LYS A 166 38.42 8.35 8.33
CA LYS A 166 37.29 7.64 7.70
C LYS A 166 37.22 6.21 8.23
N ALA A 167 36.02 5.71 8.50
CA ALA A 167 35.76 4.26 8.54
C ALA A 167 34.42 3.97 7.85
N ASN A 168 34.58 3.50 6.62
CA ASN A 168 33.64 2.78 5.79
C ASN A 168 33.14 1.52 6.51
N ASN A 169 31.86 1.17 6.39
CA ASN A 169 31.43 -0.24 6.38
C ASN A 169 30.03 -0.40 5.77
N ASN A 170 30.04 -0.87 4.52
CA ASN A 170 28.97 -1.62 3.86
C ASN A 170 28.32 -2.63 4.81
N ARG A 171 26.99 -2.73 4.76
CA ARG A 171 26.28 -3.95 5.14
C ARG A 171 25.12 -4.21 4.17
N LEU A 172 25.13 -5.45 3.67
CA LEU A 172 24.22 -6.06 2.70
C LEU A 172 22.75 -5.90 3.01
#